data_AF-A0A7V2CJK2-F1
#
_entry.id   AF-A0A7V2CJK2-F1
#
_cell.length_a   1.000
_cell.length_b   1.000
_cell.length_c   1.000
_cell.angle_alpha   90.00
_cell.angle_beta   90.00
_cell.angle_gamma   90.00
#
_symmetry.space_group_name_H-M   'P 1'
#
loop_
_entity.id
_entity.type
_entity.pdbx_description
1 polymer ?
#
loop_
_entity_poly.entity_id
_entity_poly.type
_entity_poly.pdbx_seq_one_letter_code
_entity_poly.pdbx_strand_id
1 'polypeptide(L)'
;MLLALASLLCPALSQAQGRLERVGQLGGPSIAVAASPGRAYLGVGPRLLVFDVSDPSNLRLLGQTDVLPDIALSLDVEADFAYAAAGYSGLLVIDVRNPEAPAHIGGCDTPDRAWDLDVFESFAYVASGGGGLQVIDVSDRPIPCA
;
A
#
# COMPACT_ATOMS: atom_id res chain seq x y z
N MET A 1 -33.74 23.15 -58.72
CA MET A 1 -32.89 24.07 -57.94
C MET A 1 -33.03 23.67 -56.47
N LEU A 2 -31.89 23.39 -55.84
CA LEU A 2 -31.71 22.58 -54.64
C LEU A 2 -32.45 23.05 -53.37
N LEU A 3 -32.87 22.06 -52.57
CA LEU A 3 -33.37 22.17 -51.19
C LEU A 3 -32.26 22.62 -50.22
N ALA A 4 -32.64 23.48 -49.27
CA ALA A 4 -31.76 24.06 -48.26
C ALA A 4 -31.77 23.27 -46.93
N LEU A 5 -30.56 23.04 -46.41
CA LEU A 5 -30.11 23.07 -45.01
C LEU A 5 -31.05 22.64 -43.86
N ALA A 6 -30.64 21.60 -43.14
CA ALA A 6 -30.42 21.66 -41.69
C ALA A 6 -29.49 20.52 -41.25
N SER A 7 -28.21 20.85 -41.09
CA SER A 7 -27.21 19.99 -40.45
C SER A 7 -27.46 19.94 -38.95
N LEU A 8 -28.13 18.88 -38.49
CA LEU A 8 -28.10 18.46 -37.09
C LEU A 8 -26.75 17.81 -36.81
N LEU A 9 -25.73 18.64 -36.60
CA LEU A 9 -24.49 18.21 -35.97
C LEU A 9 -24.85 17.87 -34.51
N CYS A 10 -24.99 16.57 -34.25
CA CYS A 10 -24.94 16.00 -32.91
C CYS A 10 -23.67 16.56 -32.24
N PRO A 11 -23.74 17.21 -31.07
CA PRO A 11 -22.53 17.59 -30.37
C PRO A 11 -21.78 16.31 -30.06
N ALA A 12 -20.57 16.19 -30.61
CA ALA A 12 -19.68 15.10 -30.30
C ALA A 12 -19.60 14.99 -28.77
N LEU A 13 -20.12 13.88 -28.24
CA LEU A 13 -19.83 13.45 -26.89
C LEU A 13 -18.32 13.53 -26.73
N SER A 14 -17.87 14.49 -25.93
CA SER A 14 -16.46 14.60 -25.56
C SER A 14 -16.12 13.32 -24.82
N GLN A 15 -15.57 12.37 -25.54
CA GLN A 15 -14.86 11.24 -24.98
C GLN A 15 -13.68 11.88 -24.24
N ALA A 16 -13.82 12.08 -22.94
CA ALA A 16 -12.65 12.18 -22.07
C ALA A 16 -11.95 10.81 -22.19
N GLN A 17 -11.09 10.68 -23.20
CA GLN A 17 -10.18 9.55 -23.32
C GLN A 17 -9.30 9.64 -22.09
N GLY A 18 -9.59 8.79 -21.10
CA GLY A 18 -8.83 8.66 -19.86
C GLY A 18 -7.37 8.39 -20.22
N ARG A 19 -6.57 9.46 -20.24
CA ARG A 19 -5.14 9.37 -20.50
C ARG A 19 -4.48 9.03 -19.19
N LEU A 20 -3.66 7.99 -19.19
CA LEU A 20 -2.78 7.72 -18.06
C LEU A 20 -1.79 8.88 -17.98
N GLU A 21 -1.84 9.61 -16.86
CA GLU A 21 -1.00 10.77 -16.61
C GLU A 21 -0.30 10.62 -15.27
N ARG A 22 1.00 10.94 -15.25
CA ARG A 22 1.73 11.10 -14.01
C ARG A 22 1.35 12.44 -13.40
N VAL A 23 0.58 12.40 -12.31
CA VAL A 23 0.12 13.60 -11.58
C VAL A 23 1.02 13.97 -10.39
N GLY A 24 1.94 13.08 -10.03
CA GLY A 24 2.81 13.22 -8.86
C GLY A 24 3.98 12.25 -8.90
N GLN A 25 5.01 12.55 -8.09
CA GLN A 25 6.16 11.66 -7.90
C GLN A 25 6.86 11.97 -6.58
N LEU A 26 7.23 10.91 -5.87
CA LEU A 26 8.27 10.94 -4.84
C LEU A 26 9.54 10.34 -5.45
N GLY A 27 10.69 10.99 -5.22
CA GLY A 27 11.98 10.43 -5.58
C GLY A 27 12.47 9.44 -4.53
N GLY A 28 13.51 8.68 -4.87
CA GLY A 28 14.16 7.75 -3.95
C GLY A 28 13.76 6.28 -4.16
N PRO A 29 14.52 5.34 -3.57
CA PRO A 29 14.23 3.91 -3.68
C PRO A 29 13.00 3.56 -2.83
N SER A 30 11.98 3.00 -3.46
CA SER A 30 10.82 2.40 -2.79
C SER A 30 10.56 1.04 -3.40
N ILE A 31 10.43 0.01 -2.57
CA ILE A 31 10.23 -1.38 -3.01
C ILE A 31 8.78 -1.81 -2.81
N ALA A 32 8.19 -1.42 -1.69
CA ALA A 32 6.81 -1.75 -1.32
C ALA A 32 5.96 -0.49 -1.22
N VAL A 33 4.68 -0.60 -1.58
CA VAL A 33 3.68 0.45 -1.44
C VAL A 33 2.34 -0.13 -1.02
N ALA A 34 1.67 0.52 -0.08
CA ALA A 34 0.25 0.35 0.19
C ALA A 34 -0.43 1.73 0.20
N ALA A 35 -1.74 1.78 -0.01
CA ALA A 35 -2.48 3.03 0.01
C ALA A 35 -3.83 2.86 0.70
N SER A 36 -4.19 3.88 1.48
CA SER A 36 -5.53 4.04 2.05
C SER A 36 -6.05 5.43 1.66
N PRO A 37 -7.33 5.77 1.88
CA PRO A 37 -7.84 7.10 1.55
C PRO A 37 -6.96 8.21 2.16
N GLY A 38 -6.41 9.07 1.29
CA GLY A 38 -5.55 10.20 1.66
C GLY A 38 -4.13 9.85 2.13
N ARG A 39 -3.74 8.56 2.19
CA ARG A 39 -2.42 8.15 2.66
C ARG A 39 -1.74 7.13 1.75
N ALA A 40 -0.42 7.22 1.63
CA ALA A 40 0.42 6.19 1.05
C ALA A 40 1.47 5.75 2.05
N TYR A 41 1.77 4.45 2.05
CA TYR A 41 2.76 3.81 2.92
C TYR A 41 3.86 3.25 2.03
N LEU A 42 5.11 3.64 2.26
CA LEU A 42 6.24 3.27 1.41
C LEU A 42 7.31 2.54 2.21
N GLY A 43 7.74 1.38 1.71
CA GLY A 43 8.92 0.68 2.21
C GLY A 43 10.19 1.32 1.64
N VAL A 44 10.93 2.04 2.48
CA VAL A 44 12.18 2.74 2.12
C VAL A 44 13.31 2.26 3.02
N GLY A 45 14.14 1.34 2.50
CA GLY A 45 15.11 0.63 3.34
C GLY A 45 14.40 -0.17 4.43
N PRO A 46 14.93 -0.23 5.66
CA PRO A 46 14.29 -0.93 6.78
C PRO A 46 13.28 -0.03 7.51
N ARG A 47 12.55 0.84 6.80
CA ARG A 47 11.54 1.74 7.39
C ARG A 47 10.30 1.78 6.53
N LEU A 48 9.17 1.98 7.21
CA LEU A 48 7.93 2.38 6.58
C LEU A 48 7.76 3.89 6.76
N LEU A 49 7.50 4.60 5.65
CA LEU A 49 7.19 6.02 5.62
C LEU A 49 5.70 6.20 5.31
N VAL A 50 5.06 7.15 5.98
CA VAL A 50 3.65 7.51 5.76
C VAL A 50 3.59 8.88 5.09
N PHE A 51 2.92 8.96 3.95
CA PHE A 51 2.71 10.20 3.20
C PHE A 51 1.24 10.58 3.16
N ASP A 52 0.98 11.87 3.28
CA ASP A 52 -0.26 12.51 2.85
C ASP A 52 -0.22 12.63 1.33
N VAL A 53 -1.20 12.01 0.69
CA VAL A 53 -1.36 11.99 -0.77
C VAL A 53 -2.72 12.52 -1.21
N SER A 54 -3.38 13.30 -0.34
CA SER A 54 -4.68 13.92 -0.60
C SER A 54 -4.63 14.88 -1.79
N ASP A 55 -3.46 15.50 -2.03
CA ASP A 55 -3.12 16.22 -3.25
C ASP A 55 -1.95 15.49 -3.95
N PRO A 56 -2.21 14.76 -5.05
CA PRO A 56 -1.17 14.01 -5.76
C PRO A 56 -0.03 14.89 -6.29
N SER A 57 -0.26 16.18 -6.48
CA SER A 57 0.76 17.14 -6.94
C SER A 57 1.61 17.70 -5.80
N ASN A 58 1.17 17.53 -4.55
CA ASN A 58 1.82 18.05 -3.35
C ASN A 58 1.85 16.97 -2.23
N LEU A 59 2.69 15.97 -2.45
CA LEU A 59 2.88 14.84 -1.55
C LEU A 59 3.71 15.25 -0.32
N ARG A 60 3.25 14.90 0.89
CA ARG A 60 3.91 15.34 2.14
C ARG A 60 4.20 14.16 3.06
N LEU A 61 5.46 14.03 3.50
CA LEU A 61 5.82 13.07 4.54
C LEU A 61 5.12 13.45 5.86
N LEU A 62 4.36 12.51 6.43
CA LEU A 62 3.73 12.64 7.75
C LEU A 62 4.65 12.11 8.85
N GLY A 63 5.23 10.94 8.65
CA GLY A 63 6.05 10.27 9.65
C GLY A 63 6.71 9.02 9.11
N GLN A 64 7.47 8.36 9.97
CA GLN A 64 8.19 7.13 9.64
C GLN A 64 8.35 6.26 10.89
N THR A 65 8.53 4.96 10.69
CA THR A 65 8.86 4.05 11.78
C THR A 65 10.30 4.23 12.23
N ASP A 66 10.60 3.69 13.42
CA ASP A 66 11.95 3.24 13.74
C ASP A 66 12.43 2.15 12.74
N VAL A 67 13.69 1.73 12.87
CA VAL A 67 14.25 0.67 12.04
C VAL A 67 13.49 -0.63 12.29
N LEU A 68 12.87 -1.15 11.23
CA LEU A 68 12.18 -2.44 11.21
C LEU A 68 13.20 -3.60 11.23
N PRO A 69 12.77 -4.80 11.67
CA PRO A 69 13.62 -6.00 11.68
C PRO A 69 14.25 -6.37 10.32
N ASP A 70 13.56 -6.09 9.22
CA ASP A 70 14.05 -6.29 7.84
C ASP A 70 13.38 -5.28 6.88
N ILE A 71 13.77 -5.31 5.61
CA ILE A 71 13.18 -4.51 4.53
C ILE A 71 11.79 -5.08 4.19
N ALA A 72 10.77 -4.23 4.21
CA ALA A 72 9.45 -4.57 3.69
C ALA A 72 9.52 -4.75 2.16
N LEU A 73 9.28 -5.98 1.70
CA LEU A 73 9.23 -6.36 0.29
C LEU A 73 7.84 -6.18 -0.31
N SER A 74 6.80 -6.34 0.52
CA SER A 74 5.42 -6.02 0.21
C SER A 74 4.73 -5.38 1.41
N LEU A 75 3.70 -4.59 1.12
CA LEU A 75 2.89 -3.89 2.10
C LEU A 75 1.41 -4.03 1.74
N ASP A 76 0.58 -4.19 2.76
CA ASP A 76 -0.86 -3.96 2.66
C ASP A 76 -1.34 -3.19 3.89
N VAL A 77 -2.51 -2.55 3.79
CA VAL A 77 -3.06 -1.73 4.86
C VAL A 77 -4.54 -1.99 5.05
N GLU A 78 -4.93 -2.28 6.30
CA GLU A 78 -6.33 -2.46 6.67
C GLU A 78 -6.66 -1.64 7.92
N ALA A 79 -7.54 -0.66 7.71
CA ALA A 79 -7.93 0.34 8.69
C ALA A 79 -6.71 1.06 9.30
N ASP A 80 -6.37 0.69 10.52
CA ASP A 80 -5.41 1.37 11.40
C ASP A 80 -4.02 0.70 11.39
N PHE A 81 -3.82 -0.34 10.58
CA PHE A 81 -2.64 -1.20 10.64
C PHE A 81 -2.10 -1.47 9.24
N ALA A 82 -0.78 -1.35 9.11
CA ALA A 82 -0.04 -1.79 7.93
C ALA A 82 0.63 -3.13 8.22
N TYR A 83 0.65 -3.99 7.21
CA TYR A 83 1.23 -5.32 7.26
C TYR A 83 2.38 -5.37 6.27
N ALA A 84 3.50 -5.97 6.67
CA ALA A 84 4.68 -6.05 5.81
C ALA A 84 5.18 -7.48 5.66
N ALA A 85 5.44 -7.91 4.44
CA ALA A 85 6.19 -9.12 4.16
C ALA A 85 7.67 -8.71 4.18
N ALA A 86 8.40 -9.11 5.22
CA ALA A 86 9.72 -8.59 5.54
C ALA A 86 10.78 -9.68 5.52
N GLY A 87 10.94 -10.35 4.37
CA GLY A 87 12.02 -11.30 4.15
C GLY A 87 12.06 -12.39 5.22
N TYR A 88 13.21 -12.56 5.88
CA TYR A 88 13.35 -13.58 6.93
C TYR A 88 12.70 -13.21 8.26
N SER A 89 12.25 -11.96 8.42
CA SER A 89 11.45 -11.55 9.59
C SER A 89 9.96 -11.86 9.44
N GLY A 90 9.55 -12.52 8.35
CA GLY A 90 8.18 -12.97 8.14
C GLY A 90 7.19 -11.81 7.96
N LEU A 91 6.04 -11.91 8.61
CA LEU A 91 5.00 -10.89 8.65
C LEU A 91 5.29 -9.90 9.78
N LEU A 92 5.35 -8.61 9.47
CA LEU A 92 5.34 -7.54 10.47
C LEU A 92 3.99 -6.84 10.51
N VAL A 93 3.58 -6.42 11.70
CA VAL A 93 2.37 -5.62 11.96
C VAL A 93 2.78 -4.28 12.51
N ILE A 94 2.29 -3.22 11.88
CA ILE A 94 2.67 -1.83 12.16
C ILE A 94 1.40 -1.04 12.46
N ASP A 95 1.33 -0.43 13.64
CA ASP A 95 0.30 0.54 14.01
C ASP A 95 0.54 1.85 13.24
N VAL A 96 -0.47 2.26 12.46
CA VAL A 96 -0.43 3.50 11.66
C VAL A 96 -1.56 4.48 12.03
N ARG A 97 -2.18 4.30 13.20
CA ARG A 97 -3.20 5.22 13.74
C ARG A 97 -2.70 6.64 13.84
N ASN A 98 -1.51 6.79 14.41
CA ASN A 98 -0.78 8.05 14.38
C ASN A 98 0.18 8.07 13.18
N PRO A 99 -0.16 8.76 12.08
CA PRO A 99 0.70 8.78 10.89
C PRO A 99 2.01 9.52 11.10
N GLU A 100 2.12 10.36 12.13
CA GLU A 100 3.37 11.06 12.47
C GLU A 100 4.35 10.18 13.26
N ALA A 101 3.86 9.10 13.88
CA ALA A 101 4.65 8.16 14.66
C ALA A 101 4.13 6.71 14.50
N PRO A 102 4.21 6.13 13.28
CA PRO A 102 3.86 4.73 13.09
C PRO A 102 4.85 3.82 13.84
N ALA A 103 4.36 2.71 14.38
CA ALA A 103 5.15 1.84 15.25
C ALA A 103 4.98 0.36 14.90
N HIS A 104 6.09 -0.37 14.80
CA HIS A 104 6.07 -1.83 14.72
C HIS A 104 5.63 -2.39 16.08
N ILE A 105 4.55 -3.17 16.10
CA ILE A 105 3.91 -3.67 17.33
C ILE A 105 3.99 -5.20 17.49
N GLY A 106 4.47 -5.92 16.48
CA GLY A 106 4.56 -7.37 16.49
C GLY A 106 4.56 -7.97 15.10
N GLY A 107 4.45 -9.29 15.02
CA GLY A 107 4.54 -10.03 13.76
C GLY A 107 4.61 -11.53 13.99
N CYS A 108 4.61 -12.28 12.89
CA CYS A 108 4.76 -13.73 12.84
C CYS A 108 5.96 -14.10 11.98
N ASP A 109 6.83 -14.96 12.51
CA ASP A 109 7.82 -15.64 11.70
C ASP A 109 7.12 -16.52 10.65
N THR A 110 7.73 -16.60 9.47
CA THR A 110 7.30 -17.53 8.42
C THR A 110 8.38 -18.58 8.17
N PRO A 111 8.03 -19.82 7.75
CA PRO A 111 9.01 -20.90 7.59
C PRO A 111 10.15 -20.63 6.59
N ASP A 112 9.97 -19.67 5.69
CA ASP A 112 10.98 -19.15 4.75
C ASP A 112 10.71 -17.64 4.53
N ARG A 113 11.43 -16.98 3.62
CA ARG A 113 11.25 -15.56 3.33
C ARG A 113 9.82 -15.22 2.94
N ALA A 114 9.23 -14.26 3.64
CA ALA A 114 8.01 -13.58 3.22
C ALA A 114 8.33 -12.62 2.06
N TRP A 115 7.80 -12.93 0.88
CA TRP A 115 8.02 -12.16 -0.34
C TRP A 115 6.90 -11.19 -0.64
N ASP A 116 5.67 -11.63 -0.41
CA ASP A 116 4.46 -10.89 -0.73
C ASP A 116 3.37 -11.21 0.29
N LEU A 117 2.39 -10.32 0.40
CA LEU A 117 1.20 -10.56 1.20
C LEU A 117 -0.03 -9.88 0.61
N ASP A 118 -1.19 -10.39 1.01
CA ASP A 118 -2.50 -9.75 0.83
C ASP A 118 -3.27 -9.89 2.14
N VAL A 119 -3.97 -8.84 2.59
CA VAL A 119 -4.82 -8.87 3.77
C VAL A 119 -6.27 -8.76 3.35
N PHE A 120 -7.03 -9.79 3.69
CA PHE A 120 -8.45 -9.83 3.39
C PHE A 120 -9.21 -10.26 4.64
N GLU A 121 -10.11 -9.37 5.08
CA GLU A 121 -10.84 -9.49 6.33
C GLU A 121 -9.87 -9.70 7.51
N SER A 122 -9.99 -10.80 8.24
CA SER A 122 -9.18 -11.09 9.42
C SER A 122 -7.92 -11.91 9.14
N PHE A 123 -7.51 -12.05 7.87
CA PHE A 123 -6.40 -12.92 7.51
C PHE A 123 -5.35 -12.21 6.66
N ALA A 124 -4.09 -12.42 7.02
CA ALA A 124 -2.94 -12.13 6.17
C ALA A 124 -2.51 -13.41 5.44
N TYR A 125 -2.46 -13.33 4.12
CA TYR A 125 -2.04 -14.39 3.21
C TYR A 125 -0.62 -14.10 2.76
N VAL A 126 0.37 -14.81 3.30
CA VAL A 126 1.80 -14.50 3.10
C VAL A 126 2.46 -15.55 2.21
N ALA A 127 3.11 -15.10 1.13
CA ALA A 127 3.92 -15.94 0.27
C ALA A 127 5.32 -16.17 0.89
N SER A 128 5.48 -17.29 1.60
CA SER A 128 6.68 -17.64 2.37
C SER A 128 7.60 -18.59 1.60
N GLY A 129 8.14 -18.18 0.45
CA GLY A 129 9.16 -18.93 -0.29
C GLY A 129 8.91 -20.45 -0.39
N GLY A 130 9.88 -21.26 0.05
CA GLY A 130 9.75 -22.72 0.13
C GLY A 130 8.78 -23.24 1.20
N GLY A 131 8.36 -22.38 2.14
CA GLY A 131 7.30 -22.64 3.11
C GLY A 131 5.88 -22.55 2.53
N GLY A 132 5.71 -22.01 1.31
CA GLY A 132 4.41 -21.89 0.64
C GLY A 132 3.53 -20.78 1.22
N LEU A 133 2.21 -20.90 1.04
CA LEU A 133 1.24 -19.93 1.56
C LEU A 133 1.07 -20.10 3.07
N GLN A 134 1.28 -19.02 3.82
CA GLN A 134 0.89 -18.92 5.23
C GLN A 134 -0.41 -18.15 5.33
N VAL A 135 -1.34 -18.64 6.14
CA VAL A 135 -2.60 -17.95 6.45
C VAL A 135 -2.55 -17.61 7.94
N ILE A 136 -2.45 -16.33 8.24
CA ILE A 136 -2.22 -15.84 9.60
C ILE A 136 -3.45 -15.02 10.02
N ASP A 137 -4.06 -15.39 11.14
CA ASP A 137 -5.15 -14.63 11.74
C ASP A 137 -4.61 -13.33 12.34
N VAL A 138 -5.19 -12.21 11.93
CA VAL A 138 -4.84 -10.84 12.36
C VAL A 138 -6.05 -10.11 12.98
N SER A 139 -7.07 -10.86 13.41
CA SER A 139 -8.28 -10.32 14.05
C SER A 139 -8.02 -9.72 15.43
N ASP A 140 -7.24 -10.39 16.27
CA ASP A 140 -6.78 -9.84 17.54
C ASP A 140 -5.65 -8.83 17.28
N ARG A 141 -5.68 -7.65 17.88
CA ARG A 141 -4.62 -6.63 17.73
C ARG A 141 -4.23 -6.14 19.14
N PRO A 142 -2.98 -6.29 19.64
CA PRO A 142 -1.74 -6.77 19.00
C PRO A 142 -1.34 -8.20 19.41
N ILE A 143 -1.33 -9.14 18.46
CA ILE A 143 -1.01 -10.56 18.69
C ILE A 143 0.51 -10.79 18.73
N PRO A 144 1.08 -11.37 19.79
CA PRO A 144 2.33 -12.10 19.68
C PRO A 144 2.08 -13.45 19.00
N CYS A 145 2.86 -13.79 17.98
CA CYS A 145 2.85 -15.14 17.44
C CYS A 145 3.60 -16.07 18.41
N ALA A 146 2.99 -17.21 18.72
CA ALA A 146 3.56 -18.25 19.57
C ALA A 146 4.49 -19.17 18.76
#